data_AF-A0A7S0QZ22-F1
#
_entry.id   AF-A0A7S0QZ22-F1
#
_cell.length_a   1.000
_cell.length_b   1.000
_cell.length_c   1.000
_cell.angle_alpha   90.00
_cell.angle_beta   90.00
_cell.angle_gamma   90.00
#
_symmetry.space_group_name_H-M   'P 1'
#
loop_
_entity.id
_entity.type
_entity.pdbx_description
1 polymer ?
#
loop_
_entity_poly.entity_id
_entity_poly.type
_entity_poly.pdbx_seq_one_letter_code
_entity_poly.pdbx_strand_id
1 'polypeptide(L)'
;IDTTPPGADIFSGLYVGAFGPHGPELLQLKRNMWGAEAAGEGCVTAFKLSGDVNVPSGMASFRAKVGREHRIDHHGVYPEELGVIAAYKGEGRVAQEGFQQAQWVEGELLHLDGKGNMLTDGAELGFVWAVPGERRFLILFSRIRLPEE
;
A
#
# COMPACT_ATOMS: atom_id res chain seq x y z
N ILE A 1 -14.70 -20.02 -8.09
CA ILE A 1 -14.94 -19.06 -9.18
C ILE A 1 -14.40 -17.74 -8.68
N ASP A 2 -13.31 -17.27 -9.27
CA ASP A 2 -12.70 -15.98 -8.96
C ASP A 2 -13.61 -14.89 -9.54
N THR A 3 -14.36 -14.20 -8.70
CA THR A 3 -15.39 -13.21 -9.10
C THR A 3 -14.81 -11.82 -9.34
N THR A 4 -13.50 -11.66 -9.55
CA THR A 4 -12.96 -10.34 -9.91
C THR A 4 -13.44 -9.96 -11.30
N PRO A 5 -14.17 -8.85 -11.49
CA PRO A 5 -14.41 -8.34 -12.83
C PRO A 5 -13.04 -8.01 -13.45
N PRO A 6 -12.74 -8.46 -14.67
CA PRO A 6 -11.61 -7.94 -15.41
C PRO A 6 -11.68 -6.42 -15.43
N GLY A 7 -10.67 -5.74 -14.86
CA GLY A 7 -10.63 -4.26 -14.83
C GLY A 7 -11.06 -3.59 -13.53
N ALA A 8 -11.22 -4.31 -12.42
CA ALA A 8 -11.35 -3.67 -11.11
C ALA A 8 -10.07 -2.86 -10.79
N ASP A 9 -10.24 -1.59 -10.41
CA ASP A 9 -9.12 -0.71 -10.12
C ASP A 9 -8.33 -1.18 -8.90
N ILE A 10 -7.09 -1.64 -9.12
CA ILE A 10 -6.20 -2.12 -8.05
C ILE A 10 -5.89 -1.06 -6.99
N PHE A 11 -5.99 0.23 -7.33
CA PHE A 11 -5.70 1.33 -6.40
C PHE A 11 -6.97 1.84 -5.70
N SER A 12 -8.01 1.01 -5.64
CA SER A 12 -9.26 1.28 -4.95
C SER A 12 -9.82 -0.02 -4.35
N GLY A 13 -10.27 0.02 -3.09
CA GLY A 13 -10.88 -1.13 -2.43
C GLY A 13 -10.35 -1.40 -1.02
N LEU A 14 -10.67 -2.58 -0.49
CA LEU A 14 -10.23 -3.03 0.83
C LEU A 14 -9.03 -3.97 0.71
N TYR A 15 -8.06 -3.78 1.60
CA TYR A 15 -6.80 -4.52 1.60
C TYR A 15 -6.39 -4.88 3.01
N VAL A 16 -5.76 -6.05 3.18
CA VAL A 16 -5.11 -6.44 4.44
C VAL A 16 -3.60 -6.51 4.24
N GLY A 17 -2.83 -6.01 5.20
CA GLY A 17 -1.38 -6.14 5.22
C GLY A 17 -0.84 -6.26 6.64
N ALA A 18 0.32 -6.90 6.81
CA ALA A 18 0.93 -7.12 8.12
C ALA A 18 1.88 -5.97 8.51
N PHE A 19 1.55 -5.24 9.57
CA PHE A 19 2.33 -4.10 10.09
C PHE A 19 3.30 -4.54 11.19
N GLY A 20 4.11 -5.55 10.89
CA GLY A 20 5.14 -6.06 11.80
C GLY A 20 4.55 -6.52 13.15
N PRO A 21 5.09 -6.07 14.30
CA PRO A 21 4.63 -6.47 15.63
C PRO A 21 3.15 -6.14 15.93
N HIS A 22 2.55 -5.20 15.21
CA HIS A 22 1.14 -4.83 15.38
C HIS A 22 0.18 -5.83 14.73
N GLY A 23 0.69 -6.72 13.88
CA GLY A 23 -0.12 -7.74 13.20
C GLY A 23 -0.84 -7.20 11.95
N PRO A 24 -1.88 -7.91 11.48
CA PRO A 24 -2.60 -7.56 10.27
C PRO A 24 -3.51 -6.34 10.48
N GLU A 25 -3.49 -5.43 9.52
CA GLU A 25 -4.32 -4.22 9.49
C GLU A 25 -5.18 -4.18 8.23
N LEU A 26 -6.42 -3.73 8.40
CA LEU A 26 -7.36 -3.47 7.32
C LEU A 26 -7.19 -2.04 6.81
N LEU A 27 -7.01 -1.89 5.50
CA LEU A 27 -6.91 -0.61 4.81
C LEU A 27 -8.03 -0.42 3.80
N GLN A 28 -8.45 0.83 3.61
CA GLN A 28 -9.25 1.25 2.46
C GLN A 28 -8.40 2.14 1.55
N LEU A 29 -8.16 1.70 0.32
CA LEU A 29 -7.53 2.51 -0.72
C LEU A 29 -8.59 3.38 -1.40
N LYS A 30 -8.28 4.68 -1.52
CA LYS A 30 -9.12 5.68 -2.18
C LYS A 30 -8.31 6.48 -3.20
N ARG A 31 -8.83 6.53 -4.43
CA ARG A 31 -8.33 7.41 -5.51
C ARG A 31 -8.58 8.88 -5.18
N ASN A 32 -7.83 9.74 -5.86
CA ASN A 32 -7.98 11.20 -5.85
C ASN A 32 -7.88 11.80 -4.44
N MET A 33 -7.07 11.18 -3.59
CA MET A 33 -6.79 11.62 -2.22
C MET A 33 -5.27 11.70 -2.02
N TRP A 34 -4.82 12.74 -1.32
CA TRP A 34 -3.42 12.93 -0.94
C TRP A 34 -3.31 13.12 0.59
N GLY A 35 -3.34 12.01 1.33
CA GLY A 35 -3.66 12.06 2.76
C GLY A 35 -5.17 12.25 2.94
N ALA A 36 -5.59 13.10 3.89
CA ALA A 36 -7.01 13.37 4.14
C ALA A 36 -7.64 14.38 3.17
N GLU A 37 -6.84 14.98 2.29
CA GLU A 37 -7.27 16.01 1.36
C GLU A 37 -7.64 15.40 0.00
N ALA A 38 -8.69 15.94 -0.62
CA ALA A 38 -8.98 15.65 -2.02
C ALA A 38 -7.84 16.15 -2.90
N ALA A 39 -7.47 15.37 -3.91
CA ALA A 39 -6.39 15.64 -4.82
C ALA A 39 -6.84 15.41 -6.27
N GLY A 40 -6.01 15.87 -7.22
CA GLY A 40 -6.22 15.61 -8.63
C GLY A 40 -6.20 14.13 -8.98
N GLU A 41 -6.58 13.84 -10.22
CA GLU A 41 -6.53 12.50 -10.79
C GLU A 41 -5.13 11.87 -10.64
N GLY A 42 -5.10 10.55 -10.49
CA GLY A 42 -3.82 9.82 -10.40
C GLY A 42 -3.18 9.79 -9.01
N CYS A 43 -3.81 10.36 -7.98
CA CYS A 43 -3.38 10.15 -6.59
C CYS A 43 -4.14 8.98 -5.94
N VAL A 44 -3.51 8.29 -4.99
CA VAL A 44 -4.16 7.30 -4.11
C VAL A 44 -3.68 7.48 -2.68
N THR A 45 -4.58 7.28 -1.73
CA THR A 45 -4.27 7.18 -0.30
C THR A 45 -4.89 5.92 0.29
N ALA A 46 -4.13 5.18 1.09
CA ALA A 46 -4.63 4.08 1.88
C ALA A 46 -4.90 4.54 3.32
N PHE A 47 -6.13 4.37 3.79
CA PHE A 47 -6.55 4.72 5.15
C PHE A 47 -6.66 3.48 6.02
N LYS A 48 -6.15 3.54 7.25
CA LYS A 48 -6.33 2.46 8.22
C LYS A 48 -7.79 2.41 8.69
N LEU A 49 -8.41 1.24 8.61
CA LEU A 49 -9.74 0.97 9.18
C LEU A 49 -9.63 0.37 10.58
N SER A 50 -8.65 -0.49 10.85
CA SER A 50 -8.36 -1.02 12.19
C SER A 50 -7.42 -0.10 12.97
N GLY A 51 -6.26 0.23 12.42
CA GLY A 51 -5.26 1.07 13.06
C GLY A 51 -4.45 0.35 14.15
N ASP A 52 -3.29 0.90 14.46
CA ASP A 52 -2.44 0.47 15.57
C ASP A 52 -2.13 1.65 16.52
N VAL A 53 -1.32 1.39 17.55
CA VAL A 53 -0.96 2.40 18.56
C VAL A 53 -0.10 3.55 18.00
N ASN A 54 0.55 3.35 16.86
CA ASN A 54 1.37 4.36 16.19
C ASN A 54 0.52 5.13 15.18
N VAL A 55 -0.20 4.46 14.28
CA VAL A 55 -1.08 5.07 13.28
C VAL A 55 -2.52 4.56 13.50
N PRO A 56 -3.41 5.38 14.08
CA PRO A 56 -4.74 4.94 14.48
C PRO A 56 -5.70 4.81 13.28
N SER A 57 -6.86 4.20 13.54
CA SER A 57 -7.96 4.13 12.58
C SER A 57 -8.37 5.52 12.08
N GLY A 58 -8.78 5.59 10.81
CA GLY A 58 -9.13 6.82 10.11
C GLY A 58 -7.94 7.60 9.57
N MET A 59 -6.71 7.29 9.99
CA MET A 59 -5.52 7.96 9.50
C MET A 59 -4.98 7.30 8.22
N ALA A 60 -4.34 8.11 7.38
CA ALA A 60 -3.67 7.62 6.19
C ALA A 60 -2.40 6.85 6.57
N SER A 61 -2.25 5.63 6.04
CA SER A 61 -1.07 4.77 6.20
C SER A 61 -0.01 5.05 5.15
N PHE A 62 -0.41 5.21 3.88
CA PHE A 62 0.49 5.62 2.79
C PHE A 62 -0.28 6.38 1.72
N ARG A 63 0.45 7.12 0.88
CA ARG A 63 -0.08 7.79 -0.31
C ARG A 63 0.92 7.69 -1.47
N ALA A 64 0.42 7.69 -2.70
CA ALA A 64 1.25 7.61 -3.90
C ALA A 64 0.60 8.30 -5.10
N LYS A 65 1.42 8.68 -6.07
CA LYS A 65 0.95 9.12 -7.39
C LYS A 65 1.09 7.95 -8.36
N VAL A 66 -0.03 7.46 -8.87
CA VAL A 66 -0.16 6.20 -9.63
C VAL A 66 -0.54 6.40 -11.11
N GLY A 67 -0.42 7.63 -11.61
CA GLY A 67 -0.50 7.92 -13.04
C GLY A 67 0.63 7.25 -13.83
N ARG A 68 0.44 7.04 -15.14
CA ARG A 68 1.46 6.40 -16.00
C ARG A 68 2.76 7.19 -16.02
N GLU A 69 2.66 8.50 -15.99
CA GLU A 69 3.73 9.49 -15.88
C GLU A 69 4.51 9.43 -14.55
N HIS A 70 3.96 8.78 -13.54
CA HIS A 70 4.56 8.63 -12.21
C HIS A 70 5.20 7.26 -11.99
N ARG A 71 5.17 6.37 -13.00
CA ARG A 71 5.88 5.10 -12.95
C ARG A 71 7.38 5.35 -12.89
N ILE A 72 8.05 4.63 -12.01
CA ILE A 72 9.51 4.62 -11.92
C ILE A 72 10.08 3.32 -12.48
N ASP A 73 11.32 3.41 -12.95
CA ASP A 73 12.08 2.24 -13.35
C ASP A 73 12.42 1.41 -12.11
N HIS A 74 12.22 0.10 -12.21
CA HIS A 74 12.40 -0.86 -11.14
C HIS A 74 13.21 -2.08 -11.59
N HIS A 75 13.73 -2.08 -12.83
CA HIS A 75 14.55 -3.17 -13.34
C HIS A 75 15.79 -3.39 -12.47
N GLY A 76 15.96 -4.61 -11.97
CA GLY A 76 17.08 -4.99 -11.11
C GLY A 76 17.01 -4.46 -9.68
N VAL A 77 15.94 -3.74 -9.29
CA VAL A 77 15.75 -3.24 -7.92
C VAL A 77 15.09 -4.30 -7.02
N TYR A 78 14.12 -5.03 -7.57
CA TYR A 78 13.34 -6.03 -6.85
C TYR A 78 13.62 -7.44 -7.40
N PRO A 79 13.59 -8.47 -6.53
CA PRO A 79 13.65 -9.86 -6.99
C PRO A 79 12.51 -10.19 -7.96
N GLU A 80 12.77 -11.03 -8.95
CA GLU A 80 11.76 -11.42 -9.94
C GLU A 80 10.57 -12.13 -9.28
N GLU A 81 10.82 -12.85 -8.19
CA GLU A 81 9.80 -13.55 -7.40
C GLU A 81 8.82 -12.59 -6.73
N LEU A 82 9.14 -11.30 -6.61
CA LEU A 82 8.19 -10.32 -6.10
C LEU A 82 7.09 -10.00 -7.13
N GLY A 83 7.32 -10.29 -8.43
CA GLY A 83 6.32 -10.13 -9.48
C GLY A 83 5.93 -8.66 -9.71
N VAL A 84 6.85 -7.71 -9.52
CA VAL A 84 6.56 -6.28 -9.69
C VAL A 84 6.25 -5.97 -11.16
N ILE A 85 5.06 -5.41 -11.41
CA ILE A 85 4.60 -4.95 -12.73
C ILE A 85 4.87 -3.45 -12.90
N ALA A 86 4.70 -2.68 -11.83
CA ALA A 86 4.95 -1.26 -11.82
C ALA A 86 5.32 -0.79 -10.41
N ALA A 87 6.17 0.21 -10.32
CA ALA A 87 6.52 0.90 -9.09
C ALA A 87 6.20 2.40 -9.22
N TYR A 88 5.84 3.02 -8.11
CA TYR A 88 5.49 4.43 -8.02
C TYR A 88 6.10 5.04 -6.78
N LYS A 89 6.59 6.28 -6.87
CA LYS A 89 6.98 7.02 -5.67
C LYS A 89 5.76 7.27 -4.79
N GLY A 90 5.95 7.10 -3.48
CA GLY A 90 4.94 7.35 -2.48
C GLY A 90 5.54 7.82 -1.17
N GLU A 91 4.68 7.98 -0.18
CA GLU A 91 5.06 8.36 1.17
C GLU A 91 4.29 7.49 2.18
N GLY A 92 5.01 6.89 3.12
CA GLY A 92 4.47 6.16 4.25
C GLY A 92 4.26 7.10 5.44
N ARG A 93 3.19 6.89 6.20
CA ARG A 93 2.96 7.60 7.46
C ARG A 93 3.63 6.83 8.59
N VAL A 94 4.51 7.50 9.32
CA VAL A 94 5.15 6.97 10.54
C VAL A 94 4.89 7.91 11.70
N ALA A 95 4.78 7.35 12.91
CA ALA A 95 4.59 8.10 14.14
C ALA A 95 5.07 7.28 15.34
N GLN A 96 5.38 7.95 16.45
CA GLN A 96 5.57 7.31 17.75
C GLN A 96 4.22 6.87 18.33
N GLU A 97 4.27 6.08 19.41
CA GLU A 97 3.08 5.63 20.11
C GLU A 97 2.17 6.81 20.49
N GLY A 98 0.85 6.64 20.32
CA GLY A 98 -0.13 7.71 20.48
C GLY A 98 -0.17 8.69 19.29
N PHE A 99 0.29 8.28 18.11
CA PHE A 99 0.37 9.10 16.89
C PHE A 99 1.18 10.39 17.06
N GLN A 100 2.17 10.36 17.94
CA GLN A 100 3.02 11.52 18.20
C GLN A 100 4.08 11.68 17.11
N GLN A 101 4.45 12.93 16.82
CA GLN A 101 5.47 13.27 15.81
C GLN A 101 5.19 12.63 14.44
N ALA A 102 3.91 12.54 14.08
CA ALA A 102 3.48 11.94 12.83
C ALA A 102 4.06 12.68 11.63
N GLN A 103 4.70 11.93 10.73
CA GLN A 103 5.37 12.48 9.56
C GLN A 103 5.23 11.56 8.34
N TRP A 104 5.40 12.14 7.17
CA TRP A 104 5.50 11.40 5.92
C TRP A 104 6.98 11.06 5.67
N VAL A 105 7.26 9.82 5.30
CA VAL A 105 8.59 9.35 4.90
C VAL A 105 8.53 8.79 3.49
N GLU A 106 9.60 8.97 2.73
CA GLU A 106 9.68 8.48 1.35
C GLU A 106 9.53 6.96 1.29
N GLY A 107 8.83 6.50 0.25
CA GLY A 107 8.64 5.10 -0.04
C GLY A 107 8.20 4.85 -1.48
N GLU A 108 7.86 3.60 -1.77
CA GLU A 108 7.44 3.14 -3.08
C GLU A 108 6.20 2.25 -2.95
N LEU A 109 5.17 2.56 -3.73
CA LEU A 109 4.02 1.69 -3.93
C LEU A 109 4.31 0.78 -5.12
N LEU A 110 4.21 -0.53 -4.89
CA LEU A 110 4.40 -1.58 -5.87
C LEU A 110 3.05 -2.13 -6.30
N HIS A 111 2.86 -2.29 -7.60
CA HIS A 111 1.82 -3.12 -8.20
C HIS A 111 2.44 -4.46 -8.55
N LEU A 112 1.93 -5.53 -7.95
CA LEU A 112 2.40 -6.90 -8.10
C LEU A 112 1.46 -7.68 -9.02
N ASP A 113 1.96 -8.78 -9.60
CA ASP A 113 1.19 -9.58 -10.55
C ASP A 113 0.08 -10.44 -9.95
N GLY A 114 0.01 -10.51 -8.62
CA GLY A 114 -0.98 -11.31 -7.88
C GLY A 114 -0.86 -12.82 -8.12
N LYS A 115 0.18 -13.28 -8.83
CA LYS A 115 0.44 -14.71 -9.07
C LYS A 115 1.07 -15.26 -7.80
N GLY A 116 0.22 -15.66 -6.87
CA GLY A 116 0.67 -16.09 -5.55
C GLY A 116 1.83 -17.08 -5.61
N ASN A 117 2.88 -16.75 -4.85
CA ASN A 117 4.06 -17.58 -4.65
C ASN A 117 4.44 -17.55 -3.17
N MET A 118 5.51 -18.26 -2.80
CA MET A 118 5.91 -18.39 -1.38
C MET A 118 6.24 -17.03 -0.71
N LEU A 119 6.56 -16.00 -1.49
CA LEU A 119 6.88 -14.66 -1.00
C LEU A 119 5.64 -13.76 -0.91
N THR A 120 4.81 -13.75 -1.95
CA THR A 120 3.72 -12.77 -2.09
C THR A 120 2.36 -13.27 -1.62
N ASP A 121 2.15 -14.59 -1.59
CA ASP A 121 0.87 -15.23 -1.26
C ASP A 121 -0.35 -14.58 -1.95
N GLY A 122 -0.16 -14.12 -3.20
CA GLY A 122 -1.20 -13.51 -4.03
C GLY A 122 -1.45 -12.03 -3.75
N ALA A 123 -0.58 -11.37 -2.98
CA ALA A 123 -0.64 -9.92 -2.80
C ALA A 123 -0.60 -9.19 -4.14
N GLU A 124 -1.49 -8.21 -4.31
CA GLU A 124 -1.60 -7.40 -5.52
C GLU A 124 -0.82 -6.08 -5.41
N LEU A 125 -0.57 -5.64 -4.17
CA LEU A 125 0.16 -4.43 -3.87
C LEU A 125 1.25 -4.69 -2.83
N GLY A 126 2.31 -3.88 -2.89
CA GLY A 126 3.31 -3.80 -1.84
C GLY A 126 3.65 -2.35 -1.52
N PHE A 127 4.06 -2.04 -0.30
CA PHE A 127 4.63 -0.73 0.01
C PHE A 127 6.00 -0.90 0.65
N VAL A 128 7.00 -0.28 0.04
CA VAL A 128 8.39 -0.27 0.49
C VAL A 128 8.70 1.08 1.09
N TRP A 129 9.35 1.13 2.24
CA TRP A 129 9.90 2.37 2.77
C TRP A 129 11.24 2.12 3.46
N ALA A 130 12.04 3.18 3.54
CA ALA A 130 13.27 3.19 4.28
C ALA A 130 13.14 4.14 5.46
N VAL A 131 13.53 3.69 6.64
CA VAL A 131 13.84 4.59 7.75
C VAL A 131 15.33 4.96 7.62
N PRO A 132 15.72 6.24 7.57
CA PRO A 132 17.12 6.64 7.44
C PRO A 132 18.00 5.99 8.52
N GLY A 133 19.09 5.32 8.10
CA GLY A 133 19.99 4.60 9.00
C GLY A 133 19.50 3.20 9.41
N GLU A 134 18.34 2.76 8.94
CA GLU A 134 17.76 1.44 9.21
C GLU A 134 17.55 0.60 7.94
N ARG A 135 16.91 -0.56 8.12
CA ARG A 135 16.56 -1.50 7.05
C ARG A 135 15.39 -0.96 6.20
N ARG A 136 15.32 -1.41 4.95
CA ARG A 136 14.11 -1.27 4.12
C ARG A 136 13.06 -2.27 4.58
N PHE A 137 11.82 -1.82 4.69
CA PHE A 137 10.68 -2.65 5.03
C PHE A 137 9.76 -2.78 3.83
N LEU A 138 9.10 -3.92 3.72
CA LEU A 138 8.07 -4.22 2.72
C LEU A 138 6.84 -4.71 3.46
N ILE A 139 5.68 -4.10 3.18
CA ILE A 139 4.37 -4.66 3.53
C ILE A 139 3.72 -5.12 2.24
N LEU A 140 3.23 -6.35 2.24
CA LEU A 140 2.40 -6.91 1.18
C LEU A 140 0.92 -6.73 1.53
N PHE A 141 0.12 -6.42 0.51
CA PHE A 141 -1.31 -6.18 0.67
C PHE A 141 -2.12 -7.08 -0.25
N SER A 142 -3.01 -7.85 0.37
CA SER A 142 -3.96 -8.73 -0.31
C SER A 142 -5.34 -8.09 -0.30
N ARG A 143 -6.01 -8.05 -1.45
CA ARG A 143 -7.35 -7.48 -1.58
C ARG A 143 -8.37 -8.34 -0.86
N ILE A 144 -9.25 -7.68 -0.10
CA ILE A 144 -10.41 -8.30 0.51
C ILE A 144 -11.59 -8.19 -0.43
N ARG A 145 -12.29 -9.31 -0.60
CA ARG A 145 -13.55 -9.39 -1.34
C ARG A 145 -14.65 -9.72 -0.35
N LEU A 146 -15.61 -8.83 -0.25
CA LEU A 146 -16.81 -9.07 0.53
C LEU A 146 -17.75 -9.98 -0.29
N PRO A 147 -18.46 -10.92 0.34
CA PRO A 147 -19.50 -11.68 -0.34
C PRO A 147 -20.58 -10.73 -0.87
N GLU A 148 -21.16 -11.06 -2.02
CA GLU A 148 -22.41 -10.45 -2.47
C GLU A 148 -23.53 -10.91 -1.53
N GLU A 149 -24.42 -9.99 -1.13
CA GLU A 149 -25.58 -10.29 -0.27
C GLU A 149 -26.59 -11.23 -0.94
#